data_AF-A0A6G4AUQ8-F1
#
_entry.id   AF-A0A6G4AUQ8-F1
#
_cell.length_a   1.000
_cell.length_b   1.000
_cell.length_c   1.000
_cell.angle_alpha   90.00
_cell.angle_beta   90.00
_cell.angle_gamma   90.00
#
_symmetry.space_group_name_H-M   'P 1'
#
loop_
_entity.id
_entity.type
_entity.pdbx_description
1 polymer ?
#
loop_
_entity_poly.entity_id
_entity_poly.type
_entity_poly.pdbx_seq_one_letter_code
_entity_poly.pdbx_strand_id
1 'polypeptide(L)'
;MFTQYVLPEVEVLLRVAMSLTTQRADAEDLVQDTLLRAYRAVGRFDGRHPRAWLLTIMRHAEVSRRRQRRPRLLDDPDTELERLVPARDATPEELVVDTTFDEAVDAAFTALPLRDQQVVRLVHVDGLSYAEAAQVLDVPKGTVMSRLHRARKRIRNQLLAAGVESERGGA
;
A
#
# COMPACT_ATOMS: atom_id res chain seq x y z
N MET A 1 19.49 -10.91 -16.03
CA MET A 1 18.12 -11.36 -15.66
C MET A 1 17.66 -10.72 -14.36
N PHE A 2 18.31 -10.97 -13.21
CA PHE A 2 17.93 -10.34 -11.94
C PHE A 2 18.02 -8.80 -12.00
N THR A 3 19.17 -8.25 -12.41
CA THR A 3 19.38 -6.80 -12.56
C THR A 3 18.32 -6.14 -13.45
N GLN A 4 17.94 -6.80 -14.55
CA GLN A 4 16.99 -6.28 -15.52
C GLN A 4 15.55 -6.24 -15.01
N TYR A 5 15.12 -7.29 -14.29
CA TYR A 5 13.73 -7.43 -13.86
C TYR A 5 13.47 -6.95 -12.44
N VAL A 6 14.49 -6.97 -11.57
CA VAL A 6 14.32 -6.74 -10.13
C VAL A 6 14.75 -5.35 -9.71
N LEU A 7 15.92 -4.85 -10.15
CA LEU A 7 16.41 -3.54 -9.72
C LEU A 7 15.45 -2.38 -10.03
N PRO A 8 14.80 -2.33 -11.21
CA PRO A 8 13.84 -1.25 -11.51
C PRO A 8 12.64 -1.22 -10.53
N GLU A 9 12.35 -2.34 -9.87
CA GLU A 9 11.18 -2.47 -9.00
C GLU A 9 11.51 -2.25 -7.52
N VAL A 10 12.79 -2.10 -7.13
CA VAL A 10 13.21 -1.99 -5.72
C VAL A 10 12.56 -0.79 -5.02
N GLU A 11 12.46 0.35 -5.71
CA GLU A 11 11.86 1.55 -5.12
C GLU A 11 10.36 1.36 -4.86
N VAL A 12 9.64 0.75 -5.81
CA VAL A 12 8.21 0.41 -5.66
C VAL A 12 8.04 -0.58 -4.51
N LEU A 13 8.89 -1.61 -4.44
CA LEU A 13 8.88 -2.58 -3.36
C LEU A 13 9.09 -1.92 -2.00
N LEU A 14 10.00 -0.95 -1.90
CA LEU A 14 10.23 -0.22 -0.67
C LEU A 14 9.01 0.62 -0.28
N ARG A 15 8.40 1.36 -1.21
CA ARG A 15 7.17 2.14 -0.93
C ARG A 15 6.03 1.25 -0.46
N VAL A 16 5.81 0.12 -1.14
CA VAL A 16 4.79 -0.86 -0.72
C VAL A 16 5.14 -1.44 0.65
N ALA A 17 6.39 -1.85 0.91
CA ALA A 17 6.79 -2.38 2.20
C ALA A 17 6.61 -1.36 3.35
N MET A 18 6.86 -0.07 3.08
CA MET A 18 6.59 1.02 4.01
C MET A 18 5.10 1.24 4.30
N SER A 19 4.21 0.86 3.37
CA SER A 19 2.76 0.86 3.60
C SER A 19 2.30 -0.33 4.46
N LEU A 20 3.02 -1.45 4.42
CA LEU A 20 2.68 -2.70 5.09
C LEU A 20 3.27 -2.84 6.50
N THR A 21 4.26 -2.00 6.85
CA THR A 21 5.07 -2.11 8.08
C THR A 21 5.07 -0.78 8.85
N THR A 22 5.38 -0.85 10.15
CA THR A 22 5.32 0.33 11.05
C THR A 22 6.57 1.19 10.96
N GLN A 23 7.74 0.53 10.92
CA GLN A 23 9.04 1.18 10.97
C GLN A 23 9.85 0.89 9.70
N ARG A 24 10.73 1.82 9.35
CA ARG A 24 11.54 1.73 8.13
C ARG A 24 12.40 0.46 8.09
N ALA A 25 12.99 0.08 9.23
CA ALA A 25 13.80 -1.14 9.31
C ALA A 25 13.00 -2.41 8.96
N ASP A 26 11.73 -2.49 9.38
CA ASP A 26 10.86 -3.63 9.04
C ASP A 26 10.57 -3.67 7.53
N ALA A 27 10.38 -2.51 6.90
CA ALA A 27 10.18 -2.40 5.46
C ALA A 27 11.44 -2.83 4.69
N GLU A 28 12.61 -2.33 5.09
CA GLU A 28 13.90 -2.68 4.49
C GLU A 28 14.18 -4.19 4.61
N ASP A 29 13.90 -4.77 5.78
CA ASP A 29 14.01 -6.21 5.98
C ASP A 29 13.05 -7.00 5.08
N LEU A 30 11.79 -6.55 4.95
CA LEU A 30 10.80 -7.19 4.09
C LEU A 30 11.24 -7.14 2.61
N VAL A 31 11.76 -6.00 2.15
CA VAL A 31 12.34 -5.88 0.81
C VAL A 31 13.54 -6.83 0.67
N GLN A 32 14.44 -6.88 1.64
CA GLN A 32 15.61 -7.75 1.59
C GLN A 32 15.22 -9.24 1.47
N ASP A 33 14.27 -9.72 2.28
CA ASP A 33 13.77 -11.11 2.19
C ASP A 33 13.09 -11.36 0.83
N THR A 34 12.34 -10.38 0.32
CA THR A 34 11.73 -10.44 -1.02
C THR A 34 12.80 -10.61 -2.10
N LEU A 35 13.87 -9.80 -2.05
CA LEU A 35 14.96 -9.85 -3.02
C LEU A 35 15.76 -11.16 -2.95
N LEU A 36 16.00 -11.69 -1.74
CA LEU A 36 16.67 -12.98 -1.56
C LEU A 36 15.83 -14.14 -2.13
N ARG A 37 14.52 -14.12 -1.91
CA ARG A 37 13.60 -15.11 -2.50
C ARG A 37 13.52 -14.96 -4.02
N ALA A 38 13.44 -13.74 -4.53
CA ALA A 38 13.47 -13.45 -5.96
C ALA A 38 14.77 -13.95 -6.60
N TYR A 39 15.92 -13.74 -5.97
CA TYR A 39 17.21 -14.21 -6.47
C TYR A 39 17.24 -15.74 -6.63
N ARG A 40 16.68 -16.48 -5.67
CA ARG A 40 16.56 -17.95 -5.75
C ARG A 40 15.56 -18.42 -6.80
N ALA A 41 14.54 -17.62 -7.11
CA ALA A 41 13.45 -17.99 -8.01
C ALA A 41 13.62 -17.47 -9.44
N VAL A 42 14.47 -16.46 -9.67
CA VAL A 42 14.57 -15.74 -10.95
C VAL A 42 14.90 -16.65 -12.14
N GLY A 43 15.65 -17.74 -11.93
CA GLY A 43 15.97 -18.70 -13.00
C GLY A 43 14.75 -19.43 -13.58
N ARG A 44 13.60 -19.41 -12.88
CA ARG A 44 12.32 -19.99 -13.33
C ARG A 44 11.28 -18.94 -13.71
N PHE A 45 11.63 -17.66 -13.62
CA PHE A 45 10.72 -16.57 -13.95
C PHE A 45 10.63 -16.40 -15.47
N ASP A 46 9.41 -16.28 -16.00
CA ASP A 46 9.17 -16.16 -17.44
C ASP A 46 9.46 -14.76 -18.01
N GLY A 47 9.87 -13.81 -17.16
CA GLY A 47 10.20 -12.44 -17.55
C GLY A 47 8.98 -11.50 -17.65
N ARG A 48 7.76 -12.01 -17.49
CA ARG A 48 6.54 -11.21 -17.69
C ARG A 48 6.04 -10.62 -16.37
N HIS A 49 5.65 -9.35 -16.41
CA HIS A 49 5.08 -8.63 -15.26
C HIS A 49 5.96 -8.73 -13.98
N PRO A 50 7.23 -8.31 -14.05
CA PRO A 50 8.18 -8.45 -12.94
C PRO A 50 7.68 -7.85 -11.62
N ARG A 51 7.00 -6.70 -11.68
CA ARG A 51 6.38 -6.07 -10.50
C ARG A 51 5.37 -7.00 -9.82
N ALA A 52 4.37 -7.50 -10.55
CA ALA A 52 3.36 -8.41 -9.99
C ALA A 52 3.99 -9.68 -9.40
N TRP A 53 4.98 -10.26 -10.09
CA TRP A 53 5.72 -11.40 -9.59
C TRP A 53 6.44 -11.10 -8.26
N LEU A 54 7.13 -9.96 -8.16
CA LEU A 54 7.81 -9.53 -6.94
C LEU A 54 6.84 -9.21 -5.79
N LEU A 55 5.70 -8.56 -6.08
CA LEU A 55 4.66 -8.30 -5.09
C LEU A 55 4.05 -9.59 -4.55
N THR A 56 3.96 -10.64 -5.37
CA THR A 56 3.57 -11.99 -4.90
C THR A 56 4.55 -12.51 -3.85
N ILE A 57 5.85 -12.42 -4.16
CA ILE A 57 6.92 -12.90 -3.27
C ILE A 57 6.91 -12.10 -1.96
N MET A 58 6.78 -10.77 -2.05
CA MET A 58 6.71 -9.88 -0.90
C MET A 58 5.52 -10.19 0.00
N ARG A 59 4.33 -10.42 -0.58
CA ARG A 59 3.15 -10.79 0.19
C ARG A 59 3.38 -12.10 0.95
N HIS A 60 3.94 -13.12 0.30
CA HIS A 60 4.27 -14.38 0.98
C HIS A 60 5.33 -14.21 2.08
N ALA A 61 6.33 -13.35 1.86
CA ALA A 61 7.32 -13.01 2.88
C ALA A 61 6.67 -12.35 4.10
N GLU A 62 5.78 -11.38 3.87
CA GLU A 62 5.09 -10.65 4.93
C GLU A 62 4.13 -11.54 5.73
N VAL A 63 3.33 -12.38 5.07
CA VAL A 63 2.46 -13.37 5.74
C VAL A 63 3.30 -14.31 6.61
N SER A 64 4.45 -14.77 6.11
CA SER A 64 5.36 -15.61 6.88
C SER A 64 5.93 -14.90 8.11
N ARG A 65 6.32 -13.62 7.97
CA ARG A 65 6.82 -12.79 9.09
C ARG A 65 5.75 -12.59 10.16
N ARG A 66 4.51 -12.30 9.76
CA ARG A 66 3.37 -12.14 10.68
C ARG A 66 3.09 -13.41 11.46
N ARG A 67 3.11 -14.58 10.80
CA ARG A 67 2.92 -15.88 11.47
C ARG A 67 4.00 -16.17 12.51
N GLN A 68 5.24 -15.76 12.27
CA GLN A 68 6.34 -15.92 13.23
C GLN A 68 6.26 -14.94 14.40
N ARG A 69 5.80 -13.70 14.16
CA ARG A 69 5.60 -12.67 15.20
C ARG A 69 4.36 -12.92 16.07
N ARG A 70 3.45 -13.82 15.67
CA ARG A 70 2.24 -14.16 16.41
C ARG A 70 2.49 -15.41 17.28
N PRO A 71 2.38 -15.34 18.61
CA PRO A 71 2.16 -16.53 19.43
C PRO A 71 0.91 -17.25 18.88
N ARG A 72 0.90 -18.59 18.86
CA ARG A 72 -0.05 -19.49 18.17
C ARG A 72 -1.57 -19.37 18.51
N LEU A 73 -2.04 -18.23 19.00
CA LEU A 73 -3.45 -18.03 19.37
C LEU A 73 -4.11 -17.03 18.41
N LEU A 74 -5.25 -17.47 17.86
CA LEU A 74 -6.26 -16.75 17.08
C LEU A 74 -6.09 -16.79 15.55
N ASP A 75 -6.53 -17.88 14.91
CA ASP A 75 -6.82 -17.91 13.47
C ASP A 75 -8.22 -17.36 13.22
N ASP A 76 -8.31 -16.09 12.83
CA ASP A 76 -9.47 -15.52 12.15
C ASP A 76 -8.97 -14.87 10.84
N PRO A 77 -9.34 -15.39 9.66
CA PRO A 77 -8.90 -14.88 8.36
C PRO A 77 -9.41 -13.47 8.05
N ASP A 78 -10.52 -13.02 8.65
CA ASP A 78 -11.07 -11.68 8.39
C ASP A 78 -10.30 -10.56 9.12
N THR A 79 -9.48 -10.90 10.13
CA THR A 79 -8.60 -9.96 10.84
C THR A 79 -7.29 -9.69 10.07
N GLU A 80 -6.98 -10.45 9.02
CA GLU A 80 -5.68 -10.36 8.32
C GLU A 80 -5.53 -9.04 7.56
N LEU A 81 -6.63 -8.50 7.05
CA LEU A 81 -6.68 -7.26 6.27
C LEU A 81 -6.64 -5.99 7.14
N GLU A 82 -7.17 -6.03 8.37
CA GLU A 82 -7.19 -4.88 9.29
C GLU A 82 -5.80 -4.47 9.77
N ARG A 83 -4.81 -5.35 9.65
CA ARG A 83 -3.44 -5.11 10.16
C ARG A 83 -2.42 -4.74 9.11
N LEU A 84 -2.80 -4.60 7.84
CA LEU A 84 -1.85 -4.23 6.77
C LEU A 84 -1.52 -2.73 6.73
N VAL A 85 -2.05 -1.90 7.65
CA VAL A 85 -1.61 -0.50 7.83
C VAL A 85 -1.50 -0.18 9.31
N PRO A 86 -0.30 0.12 9.82
CA PRO A 86 -0.16 0.94 11.01
C PRO A 86 -0.48 2.39 10.66
N ALA A 87 -1.25 3.07 11.53
CA ALA A 87 -1.33 4.52 11.50
C ALA A 87 0.10 5.07 11.61
N ARG A 88 0.54 5.88 10.65
CA ARG A 88 1.73 6.70 10.81
C ARG A 88 1.28 8.09 11.17
N ASP A 89 1.71 8.53 12.34
CA ASP A 89 1.77 9.94 12.70
C ASP A 89 2.53 10.68 11.60
N ALA A 90 1.92 11.76 11.10
CA ALA A 90 2.55 12.70 10.20
C ALA A 90 3.87 13.17 10.83
N THR A 91 5.00 12.99 10.14
CA THR A 91 6.24 13.68 10.50
C THR A 91 6.10 15.13 10.03
N PRO A 92 6.11 16.13 10.93
CA PRO A 92 5.83 17.51 10.58
C PRO A 92 7.12 18.20 10.17
N GLU A 93 7.59 18.02 8.95
CA GLU A 93 8.67 18.83 8.40
C GLU A 93 8.56 18.82 6.87
N GLU A 94 8.41 20.02 6.31
CA GLU A 94 8.25 20.36 4.89
C GLU A 94 6.84 20.18 4.30
N LEU A 95 6.05 21.26 4.37
CA LEU A 95 5.33 21.89 3.24
C LEU A 95 4.34 22.94 3.76
N VAL A 96 4.78 24.20 3.84
CA VAL A 96 3.85 25.34 3.97
C VAL A 96 3.45 25.77 2.56
N VAL A 97 2.52 25.04 1.97
CA VAL A 97 1.77 25.45 0.77
C VAL A 97 0.35 24.90 0.92
N ASP A 98 -0.61 25.80 1.16
CA ASP A 98 -2.06 25.53 1.32
C ASP A 98 -2.45 24.56 2.46
N THR A 99 -2.02 24.89 3.69
CA THR A 99 -2.23 24.08 4.90
C THR A 99 -3.69 23.68 5.12
N THR A 100 -4.66 24.54 4.79
CA THR A 100 -6.09 24.24 5.02
C THR A 100 -6.63 23.14 4.11
N PHE A 101 -6.22 23.12 2.83
CA PHE A 101 -6.64 22.08 1.88
C PHE A 101 -6.00 20.74 2.23
N ASP A 102 -4.68 20.75 2.48
CA ASP A 102 -3.93 19.55 2.80
C ASP A 102 -4.38 18.95 4.15
N GLU A 103 -4.63 19.77 5.17
CA GLU A 103 -5.21 19.32 6.44
C GLU A 103 -6.61 18.71 6.26
N ALA A 104 -7.45 19.29 5.41
CA ALA A 104 -8.79 18.76 5.14
C ALA A 104 -8.73 17.43 4.37
N VAL A 105 -7.80 17.29 3.43
CA VAL A 105 -7.55 16.04 2.70
C VAL A 105 -7.03 14.96 3.63
N ASP A 106 -6.07 15.29 4.49
CA ASP A 106 -5.50 14.36 5.46
C ASP A 106 -6.54 13.91 6.50
N ALA A 107 -7.36 14.83 7.00
CA ALA A 107 -8.47 14.51 7.89
C ALA A 107 -9.48 13.59 7.20
N ALA A 108 -9.84 13.89 5.95
CA ALA A 108 -10.78 13.08 5.17
C ALA A 108 -10.23 11.68 4.88
N PHE A 109 -8.94 11.58 4.54
CA PHE A 109 -8.27 10.31 4.31
C PHE A 109 -8.20 9.47 5.59
N THR A 110 -7.79 10.09 6.71
CA THR A 110 -7.65 9.41 8.01
C THR A 110 -8.99 8.92 8.56
N ALA A 111 -10.10 9.59 8.21
CA ALA A 111 -11.44 9.18 8.58
C ALA A 111 -11.99 7.98 7.78
N LEU A 112 -11.32 7.55 6.71
CA LEU A 112 -11.73 6.35 5.98
C LEU A 112 -11.50 5.08 6.83
N PRO A 113 -12.30 4.01 6.66
CA PRO A 113 -11.94 2.70 7.18
C PRO A 113 -10.58 2.25 6.64
N LEU A 114 -9.79 1.58 7.48
CA LEU A 114 -8.42 1.13 7.16
C LEU A 114 -8.33 0.38 5.81
N ARG A 115 -9.31 -0.48 5.53
CA ARG A 115 -9.39 -1.27 4.28
C ARG A 115 -9.52 -0.39 3.03
N ASP A 116 -10.15 0.77 3.16
CA ASP A 116 -10.33 1.73 2.07
C ASP A 116 -9.07 2.63 1.94
N GLN A 117 -8.47 3.06 3.06
CA GLN A 117 -7.19 3.80 3.08
C GLN A 117 -6.08 3.03 2.36
N GLN A 118 -5.96 1.73 2.66
CA GLN A 118 -5.00 0.81 2.04
C GLN A 118 -5.05 0.83 0.53
N VAL A 119 -6.26 0.69 -0.01
CA VAL A 119 -6.47 0.64 -1.45
C VAL A 119 -6.15 2.00 -2.09
N VAL A 120 -6.50 3.11 -1.44
CA VAL A 120 -6.14 4.45 -1.93
C VAL A 120 -4.63 4.63 -1.93
N ARG A 121 -3.92 4.28 -0.85
CA ARG A 121 -2.46 4.40 -0.76
C ARG A 121 -1.76 3.58 -1.83
N LEU A 122 -2.05 2.27 -1.92
CA LEU A 122 -1.40 1.39 -2.89
C LEU A 122 -1.58 1.88 -4.34
N VAL A 123 -2.77 2.39 -4.67
CA VAL A 123 -3.07 2.82 -6.05
C VAL A 123 -2.59 4.24 -6.35
N HIS A 124 -2.87 5.20 -5.46
CA HIS A 124 -2.67 6.61 -5.73
C HIS A 124 -1.32 7.15 -5.24
N VAL A 125 -0.72 6.51 -4.22
CA VAL A 125 0.58 6.92 -3.67
C VAL A 125 1.68 5.99 -4.20
N ASP A 126 1.48 4.68 -4.08
CA ASP A 126 2.52 3.71 -4.46
C ASP A 126 2.56 3.43 -5.97
N GLY A 127 1.50 3.81 -6.68
CA GLY A 127 1.38 3.74 -8.14
C GLY A 127 1.05 2.34 -8.66
N LEU A 128 0.45 1.47 -7.84
CA LEU A 128 0.08 0.12 -8.24
C LEU A 128 -1.17 0.14 -9.12
N SER A 129 -1.19 -0.74 -10.11
CA SER A 129 -2.41 -1.09 -10.82
C SER A 129 -3.41 -1.77 -9.88
N TYR A 130 -4.69 -1.79 -10.26
CA TYR A 130 -5.71 -2.45 -9.44
C TYR A 130 -5.47 -3.96 -9.29
N ALA A 131 -4.80 -4.58 -10.27
CA ALA A 131 -4.44 -6.01 -10.20
C ALA A 131 -3.30 -6.25 -9.21
N GLU A 132 -2.30 -5.38 -9.19
CA GLU A 132 -1.19 -5.44 -8.24
C GLU A 132 -1.65 -5.15 -6.81
N ALA A 133 -2.49 -4.13 -6.62
CA ALA A 133 -3.08 -3.84 -5.32
C ALA A 133 -3.95 -5.00 -4.82
N ALA A 134 -4.70 -5.66 -5.72
CA ALA A 134 -5.48 -6.85 -5.39
C ALA A 134 -4.59 -8.00 -4.90
N GLN A 135 -3.43 -8.19 -5.54
CA GLN A 135 -2.45 -9.20 -5.15
C GLN A 135 -1.76 -8.89 -3.82
N VAL A 136 -1.39 -7.63 -3.59
CA VAL A 136 -0.80 -7.18 -2.32
C VAL A 136 -1.80 -7.33 -1.18
N LEU A 137 -3.08 -7.05 -1.41
CA LEU A 137 -4.13 -7.12 -0.39
C LEU A 137 -4.80 -8.49 -0.29
N ASP A 138 -4.55 -9.40 -1.23
CA ASP A 138 -5.20 -10.71 -1.35
C ASP A 138 -6.73 -10.61 -1.35
N VAL A 139 -7.24 -9.77 -2.26
CA VAL A 139 -8.67 -9.56 -2.47
C VAL A 139 -8.98 -9.53 -3.96
N PRO A 140 -10.24 -9.79 -4.39
CA PRO A 140 -10.61 -9.64 -5.80
C PRO A 140 -10.35 -8.22 -6.33
N LYS A 141 -9.95 -8.10 -7.60
CA LYS A 141 -9.80 -6.80 -8.29
C LYS A 141 -11.07 -5.94 -8.22
N GLY A 142 -12.25 -6.55 -8.30
CA GLY A 142 -13.54 -5.86 -8.12
C GLY A 142 -13.71 -5.28 -6.70
N THR A 143 -13.14 -5.93 -5.68
CA THR A 143 -13.11 -5.41 -4.31
C THR A 143 -12.27 -4.14 -4.24
N VAL A 144 -11.09 -4.12 -4.87
CA VAL A 144 -10.24 -2.92 -4.98
C VAL A 144 -11.02 -1.76 -5.63
N MET A 145 -11.66 -2.02 -6.78
CA MET A 145 -12.47 -1.00 -7.46
C MET A 145 -13.60 -0.46 -6.58
N SER A 146 -14.34 -1.35 -5.90
CA SER A 146 -15.45 -0.93 -5.03
C SER A 146 -14.97 -0.13 -3.82
N ARG A 147 -13.80 -0.47 -3.25
CA ARG A 147 -13.17 0.26 -2.15
C ARG A 147 -12.72 1.65 -2.60
N LEU A 148 -12.04 1.77 -3.74
CA LEU A 148 -11.69 3.07 -4.32
C LEU A 148 -12.92 3.96 -4.53
N HIS A 149 -13.98 3.38 -5.10
CA HIS A 149 -15.21 4.13 -5.34
C HIS A 149 -15.80 4.67 -4.04
N ARG A 150 -15.92 3.84 -2.99
CA ARG A 150 -16.41 4.27 -1.68
C ARG A 150 -15.48 5.28 -1.01
N ALA A 151 -14.17 5.07 -1.07
CA ALA A 151 -13.17 5.98 -0.51
C ALA A 151 -13.27 7.37 -1.13
N ARG A 152 -13.28 7.46 -2.47
CA ARG A 152 -13.43 8.73 -3.21
C ARG A 152 -14.73 9.44 -2.87
N LYS A 153 -15.84 8.70 -2.75
CA LYS A 153 -17.14 9.27 -2.37
C LYS A 153 -17.10 9.87 -0.95
N ARG A 154 -16.48 9.17 0.01
CA ARG A 154 -16.36 9.66 1.39
C ARG A 154 -15.46 10.89 1.50
N ILE A 155 -14.27 10.85 0.89
CA ILE A 155 -13.34 11.99 0.86
C ILE A 155 -14.05 13.21 0.26
N ARG A 156 -14.68 13.05 -0.92
CA ARG A 156 -15.42 14.14 -1.56
C ARG A 156 -16.49 14.74 -0.64
N ASN A 157 -17.29 13.89 0.00
CA ASN A 157 -18.35 14.37 0.89
C ASN A 157 -17.79 15.14 2.10
N GLN A 158 -16.64 14.73 2.64
CA GLN A 158 -15.99 15.41 3.76
C GLN A 158 -15.38 16.75 3.34
N LEU A 159 -14.70 16.81 2.19
CA LEU A 159 -14.16 18.06 1.65
C LEU A 159 -15.28 19.08 1.35
N LEU A 160 -16.38 18.63 0.74
CA LEU A 160 -17.55 19.47 0.52
C LEU A 160 -18.17 19.99 1.82
N ALA A 161 -18.25 19.14 2.86
CA ALA A 161 -18.74 19.57 4.18
C ALA A 161 -17.80 20.56 4.88
N ALA A 162 -16.51 20.50 4.60
CA ALA A 162 -15.50 21.44 5.10
C ALA A 162 -15.47 22.76 4.32
N GLY A 163 -16.30 22.93 3.28
CA GLY A 163 -16.30 24.14 2.44
C GLY A 163 -15.05 24.28 1.57
N VAL A 164 -14.31 23.19 1.39
CA VAL A 164 -13.08 23.16 0.60
C VAL A 164 -13.45 22.89 -0.86
N GLU A 165 -13.55 23.96 -1.65
CA GLU A 165 -13.70 23.85 -3.11
C GLU A 165 -12.32 23.64 -3.75
N SER A 166 -12.22 22.64 -4.63
CA SER A 166 -11.00 22.42 -5.41
C SER A 166 -10.88 23.51 -6.48
N GLU A 167 -10.05 24.53 -6.26
CA GLU A 167 -9.74 25.54 -7.30
C GLU A 167 -8.97 24.97 -8.52
N ARG A 168 -8.70 23.66 -8.60
CA ARG A 168 -8.02 23.05 -9.75
C ARG A 168 -8.99 22.49 -10.77
N GLY A 169 -9.57 23.40 -11.54
CA GLY A 169 -10.28 23.16 -12.80
C GLY A 169 -9.89 24.20 -13.85
N GLY A 170 -8.60 24.29 -14.17
CA GLY A 170 -8.07 25.25 -15.15
C GLY A 170 -6.91 24.67 -15.96
N ALA A 171 -7.26 23.98 -17.05
CA ALA A 171 -6.57 23.96 -18.36
C ALA A 171 -7.34 23.01 -19.30
#